data_AF-A0A6B2DS87-F1
#
_entry.id   AF-A0A6B2DS87-F1
#
_cell.length_a   1.000
_cell.length_b   1.000
_cell.length_c   1.000
_cell.angle_alpha   90.00
_cell.angle_beta   90.00
_cell.angle_gamma   90.00
#
_symmetry.space_group_name_H-M   'P 1'
#
loop_
_entity.id
_entity.type
_entity.pdbx_description
1 polymer ?
#
loop_
_entity_poly.entity_id
_entity_poly.type
_entity_poly.pdbx_seq_one_letter_code
_entity_poly.pdbx_strand_id
1 'polypeptide(L)'
;MNEISSEELPSAWSLGSFESVDEVASLLERKDVLGAGKAWWLTLVSLCTTGLAAAEVGAVDAREWSEALVRALDIAENSGVLDVVDVLHRRMMAHVAAMRYFGTRKGDPVRDPELVLAWFASHFDGSVDVLEEELRRAAASRGCPPREGLEWSMKFLSSVKTALKSVGELVDLLETESQKSLAKKWCKVVVPI
;
A
#
# COMPACT_ATOMS: atom_id res chain seq x y z
N MET A 1 -23.48 -21.03 -30.01
CA MET A 1 -22.54 -21.32 -28.90
C MET A 1 -21.40 -20.35 -29.07
N ASN A 2 -21.44 -19.23 -28.34
CA ASN A 2 -20.39 -18.22 -28.41
C ASN A 2 -19.20 -18.73 -27.61
N GLU A 3 -18.04 -18.79 -28.26
CA GLU A 3 -16.76 -19.00 -27.62
C GLU A 3 -16.55 -17.88 -26.60
N ILE A 4 -16.53 -18.24 -25.32
CA ILE A 4 -15.94 -17.38 -24.29
C ILE A 4 -14.44 -17.44 -24.58
N SER A 5 -13.94 -16.48 -25.36
CA SER A 5 -12.50 -16.21 -25.41
C SER A 5 -12.04 -15.98 -23.98
N SER A 6 -11.33 -16.96 -23.41
CA SER A 6 -10.57 -16.75 -22.19
C SER A 6 -9.39 -15.87 -22.57
N GLU A 7 -9.61 -14.56 -22.67
CA GLU A 7 -8.51 -13.63 -22.89
C GLU A 7 -7.48 -13.87 -21.80
N GLU A 8 -6.27 -14.26 -22.18
CA GLU A 8 -5.15 -14.41 -21.25
C GLU A 8 -4.92 -13.08 -20.51
N LEU A 9 -4.32 -13.16 -19.32
CA LEU A 9 -3.94 -11.96 -18.60
C LEU A 9 -3.03 -11.09 -19.47
N PRO A 10 -3.25 -9.76 -19.50
CA PRO A 10 -2.32 -8.86 -20.18
C PRO A 10 -0.92 -9.04 -19.59
N SER A 11 0.09 -8.98 -20.44
CA SER A 11 1.48 -8.94 -19.99
C SER A 11 1.74 -7.72 -19.08
N ALA A 12 2.78 -7.78 -18.24
CA ALA A 12 3.15 -6.63 -17.42
C ALA A 12 3.42 -5.37 -18.27
N TRP A 13 4.04 -5.53 -19.45
CA TRP A 13 4.31 -4.41 -20.36
C TRP A 13 3.04 -3.77 -20.93
N SER A 14 2.02 -4.57 -21.24
CA SER A 14 0.75 -4.06 -21.76
C SER A 14 -0.13 -3.39 -20.70
N LEU A 15 0.19 -3.52 -19.41
CA LEU A 15 -0.49 -2.71 -18.39
C LEU A 15 -0.23 -1.22 -18.58
N GLY A 16 0.94 -0.85 -19.11
CA GLY A 16 1.31 0.55 -19.35
C GLY A 16 0.48 1.24 -20.43
N SER A 17 -0.33 0.51 -21.20
CA SER A 17 -1.24 1.08 -22.21
C SER A 17 -2.67 1.26 -21.71
N PHE A 18 -2.96 0.95 -20.45
CA PHE A 18 -4.29 1.19 -19.87
C PHE A 18 -4.48 2.70 -19.74
N GLU A 19 -5.57 3.22 -20.29
CA GLU A 19 -5.85 4.66 -20.36
C GLU A 19 -6.87 5.09 -19.29
N SER A 20 -7.54 4.14 -18.65
CA SER A 20 -8.60 4.40 -17.68
C SER A 20 -8.54 3.51 -16.43
N VAL A 21 -9.07 4.04 -15.34
CA VAL A 21 -9.26 3.28 -14.10
C VAL A 21 -10.28 2.15 -14.26
N ASP A 22 -11.26 2.30 -15.16
CA ASP A 22 -12.29 1.28 -15.42
C ASP A 22 -11.70 0.00 -16.00
N GLU A 23 -10.67 0.11 -16.85
CA GLU A 23 -9.91 -1.04 -17.35
C GLU A 23 -9.19 -1.77 -16.21
N VAL A 24 -8.59 -1.02 -15.28
CA VAL A 24 -7.96 -1.59 -14.09
C VAL A 24 -8.98 -2.23 -13.16
N ALA A 25 -10.12 -1.59 -12.92
CA ALA A 25 -11.19 -2.12 -12.09
C ALA A 25 -11.72 -3.45 -12.65
N SER A 26 -11.97 -3.48 -13.97
CA SER A 26 -12.40 -4.69 -14.69
C SER A 26 -11.35 -5.80 -14.63
N LEU A 27 -10.06 -5.44 -14.74
CA LEU A 27 -8.95 -6.37 -14.62
C LEU A 27 -8.90 -7.00 -13.21
N LEU A 28 -9.02 -6.19 -12.15
CA LEU A 28 -9.00 -6.65 -10.75
C LEU A 28 -10.18 -7.55 -10.36
N GLU A 29 -11.23 -7.63 -11.19
CA GLU A 29 -12.37 -8.54 -11.00
C GLU A 29 -12.16 -9.93 -11.61
N ARG A 30 -11.16 -10.08 -12.48
CA ARG A 30 -10.89 -11.37 -13.12
C ARG A 30 -10.28 -12.35 -12.12
N LYS A 31 -10.65 -13.63 -12.21
CA LYS A 31 -10.15 -14.69 -11.31
C LYS A 31 -8.69 -15.04 -11.55
N ASP A 32 -8.23 -14.88 -12.79
CA ASP A 32 -6.88 -15.29 -13.20
C ASP A 32 -5.78 -14.34 -12.70
N VAL A 33 -6.10 -13.09 -12.31
CA VAL A 33 -5.12 -12.15 -11.71
C VAL A 33 -4.41 -12.72 -10.49
N LEU A 34 -5.04 -13.66 -9.77
CA LEU A 34 -4.43 -14.33 -8.61
C LEU A 34 -3.23 -15.21 -9.02
N GLY A 35 -3.17 -15.64 -10.28
CA GLY A 35 -2.03 -16.37 -10.85
C GLY A 35 -0.92 -15.46 -11.40
N ALA A 36 -1.09 -14.13 -11.37
CA ALA A 36 -0.10 -13.19 -11.88
C ALA A 36 1.12 -13.11 -10.94
N GLY A 37 2.32 -13.05 -11.53
CA GLY A 37 3.57 -12.96 -10.77
C GLY A 37 3.83 -11.57 -10.17
N LYS A 38 4.77 -11.50 -9.23
CA LYS A 38 5.16 -10.27 -8.51
C LYS A 38 5.44 -9.07 -9.41
N ALA A 39 6.18 -9.26 -10.52
CA ALA A 39 6.51 -8.19 -11.45
C ALA A 39 5.27 -7.56 -12.11
N TRP A 40 4.24 -8.36 -12.37
CA TRP A 40 2.98 -7.90 -12.92
C TRP A 40 2.25 -6.99 -11.93
N TRP A 41 2.12 -7.44 -10.68
CA TRP A 41 1.49 -6.66 -9.61
C TRP A 41 2.22 -5.35 -9.32
N LEU A 42 3.56 -5.37 -9.26
CA LEU A 42 4.35 -4.13 -9.08
C LEU A 42 4.16 -3.15 -10.24
N THR A 43 3.94 -3.65 -11.46
CA THR A 43 3.65 -2.81 -12.62
C THR A 43 2.25 -2.19 -12.52
N LEU A 44 1.24 -2.98 -12.15
CA LEU A 44 -0.12 -2.48 -11.93
C LEU A 44 -0.17 -1.42 -10.81
N VAL A 45 0.52 -1.67 -9.71
CA VAL A 45 0.67 -0.71 -8.60
C VAL A 45 1.33 0.59 -9.07
N SER A 46 2.34 0.50 -9.94
CA SER A 46 3.02 1.69 -10.50
C SER A 46 2.11 2.49 -11.42
N LEU A 47 1.30 1.81 -12.26
CA LEU A 47 0.26 2.44 -13.08
C LEU A 47 -0.74 3.20 -12.19
N CYS A 48 -1.30 2.54 -11.17
CA CYS A 48 -2.28 3.17 -10.30
C CYS A 48 -1.70 4.33 -9.49
N THR A 49 -0.42 4.23 -9.09
CA THR A 49 0.31 5.34 -8.45
C THR A 49 0.42 6.54 -9.38
N THR A 50 0.67 6.31 -10.67
CA THR A 50 0.75 7.37 -11.68
C THR A 50 -0.62 8.00 -11.92
N GLY A 51 -1.68 7.21 -12.01
CA GLY A 51 -3.06 7.69 -12.12
C GLY A 51 -3.47 8.55 -10.91
N LEU A 52 -3.11 8.15 -9.69
CA LEU A 52 -3.31 8.97 -8.49
C LEU A 52 -2.50 10.27 -8.55
N ALA A 53 -1.24 10.22 -8.98
CA ALA A 53 -0.40 11.41 -9.10
C ALA A 53 -0.96 12.43 -10.12
N ALA A 54 -1.77 12.00 -11.10
CA ALA A 54 -2.45 12.89 -12.04
C ALA A 54 -3.45 13.85 -11.36
N ALA A 55 -3.80 13.63 -10.09
CA ALA A 55 -4.50 14.63 -9.27
C ALA A 55 -3.78 15.99 -9.24
N GLU A 56 -2.45 16.01 -9.29
CA GLU A 56 -1.64 17.24 -9.27
C GLU A 56 -1.89 18.13 -10.50
N VAL A 57 -2.34 17.54 -11.61
CA VAL A 57 -2.69 18.25 -12.84
C VAL A 57 -4.20 18.36 -13.05
N GLY A 58 -5.00 18.02 -12.04
CA GLY A 58 -6.46 18.16 -12.05
C GLY A 58 -7.21 17.07 -12.82
N ALA A 59 -6.62 15.88 -12.98
CA ALA A 59 -7.32 14.74 -13.58
C ALA A 59 -8.56 14.35 -12.76
N VAL A 60 -9.70 14.18 -13.44
CA VAL A 60 -11.01 14.00 -12.80
C VAL A 60 -11.22 12.62 -12.18
N ASP A 61 -10.49 11.62 -12.66
CA ASP A 61 -10.56 10.20 -12.28
C ASP A 61 -9.47 9.81 -11.26
N ALA A 62 -8.62 10.76 -10.83
CA ALA A 62 -7.50 10.48 -9.94
C ALA A 62 -7.94 9.93 -8.57
N ARG A 63 -9.19 10.19 -8.17
CA ARG A 63 -9.76 9.61 -6.95
C ARG A 63 -9.99 8.12 -7.11
N GLU A 64 -10.62 7.72 -8.20
CA GLU A 64 -10.90 6.34 -8.55
C GLU A 64 -9.58 5.55 -8.65
N TRP A 65 -8.51 6.18 -9.16
CA TRP A 65 -7.17 5.60 -9.17
C TRP A 65 -6.62 5.30 -7.77
N SER A 66 -6.95 6.11 -6.75
CA SER A 66 -6.58 5.81 -5.36
C SER A 66 -7.30 4.58 -4.82
N GLU A 67 -8.58 4.40 -5.18
CA GLU A 67 -9.39 3.25 -4.79
C GLU A 67 -8.88 1.98 -5.48
N ALA A 68 -8.55 2.06 -6.78
CA ALA A 68 -7.93 0.97 -7.53
C ALA A 68 -6.55 0.59 -6.99
N LEU A 69 -5.71 1.58 -6.61
CA LEU A 69 -4.40 1.33 -6.02
C LEU A 69 -4.50 0.55 -4.71
N VAL A 70 -5.36 0.99 -3.78
CA VAL A 70 -5.55 0.29 -2.50
C VAL A 70 -6.10 -1.11 -2.77
N ARG A 71 -7.10 -1.25 -3.63
CA ARG A 71 -7.66 -2.57 -3.98
C ARG A 71 -6.62 -3.51 -4.59
N ALA A 72 -5.75 -3.02 -5.47
CA ALA A 72 -4.69 -3.83 -6.07
C ALA A 72 -3.68 -4.32 -5.01
N LEU A 73 -3.31 -3.45 -4.07
CA LEU A 73 -2.43 -3.80 -2.96
C LEU A 73 -3.09 -4.85 -2.04
N ASP A 74 -4.38 -4.70 -1.74
CA ASP A 74 -5.14 -5.65 -0.90
C ASP A 74 -5.20 -7.03 -1.54
N ILE A 75 -5.49 -7.10 -2.84
CA ILE A 75 -5.58 -8.38 -3.54
C ILE A 75 -4.20 -9.06 -3.57
N ALA A 76 -3.15 -8.32 -3.91
CA ALA A 76 -1.81 -8.87 -4.05
C ALA A 76 -1.20 -9.32 -2.70
N GLU A 77 -1.51 -8.60 -1.62
CA GLU A 77 -1.16 -8.97 -0.25
C GLU A 77 -1.92 -10.23 0.20
N ASN A 78 -3.24 -10.24 0.03
CA ASN A 78 -4.09 -11.37 0.45
C ASN A 78 -3.81 -12.65 -0.35
N SER A 79 -3.33 -12.54 -1.59
CA SER A 79 -2.90 -13.67 -2.40
C SER A 79 -1.46 -14.14 -2.08
N GLY A 80 -0.74 -13.42 -1.21
CA GLY A 80 0.64 -13.73 -0.84
C GLY A 80 1.68 -13.44 -1.93
N VAL A 81 1.32 -12.68 -2.97
CA VAL A 81 2.24 -12.37 -4.09
C VAL A 81 3.12 -11.18 -3.77
N LEU A 82 2.57 -10.19 -3.05
CA LEU A 82 3.31 -9.09 -2.44
C LEU A 82 3.35 -9.28 -0.93
N ASP A 83 4.48 -8.93 -0.32
CA ASP A 83 4.65 -8.99 1.13
C ASP A 83 4.53 -7.59 1.76
N VAL A 84 4.69 -7.53 3.08
CA VAL A 84 4.66 -6.29 3.85
C VAL A 84 5.69 -5.25 3.37
N VAL A 85 6.85 -5.66 2.83
CA VAL A 85 7.87 -4.71 2.37
C VAL A 85 7.45 -4.03 1.07
N ASP A 86 6.65 -4.72 0.26
CA ASP A 86 6.08 -4.20 -0.96
C ASP A 86 4.83 -3.33 -0.72
N VAL A 87 4.00 -3.70 0.26
CA VAL A 87 2.66 -3.13 0.43
C VAL A 87 2.63 -1.93 1.38
N LEU A 88 3.23 -2.06 2.57
CA LEU A 88 2.96 -1.18 3.71
C LEU A 88 3.13 0.31 3.39
N HIS A 89 4.30 0.72 2.90
CA HIS A 89 4.56 2.13 2.58
C HIS A 89 3.74 2.62 1.39
N ARG A 90 3.53 1.80 0.36
CA ARG A 90 2.79 2.21 -0.85
C ARG A 90 1.35 2.50 -0.52
N ARG A 91 0.72 1.63 0.26
CA ARG A 91 -0.64 1.81 0.73
C ARG A 91 -0.78 3.02 1.65
N MET A 92 0.14 3.20 2.60
CA MET A 92 0.13 4.39 3.46
C MET A 92 0.28 5.71 2.67
N MET A 93 1.17 5.75 1.68
CA MET A 93 1.30 6.91 0.80
C MET A 93 0.03 7.15 -0.03
N ALA A 94 -0.60 6.08 -0.55
CA ALA A 94 -1.85 6.18 -1.31
C ALA A 94 -2.98 6.79 -0.45
N HIS A 95 -3.15 6.31 0.79
CA HIS A 95 -4.13 6.84 1.73
C HIS A 95 -3.90 8.33 2.03
N VAL A 96 -2.67 8.71 2.37
CA VAL A 96 -2.31 10.10 2.65
C VAL A 96 -2.51 10.99 1.44
N ALA A 97 -2.09 10.55 0.24
CA ALA A 97 -2.30 11.29 -1.00
C ALA A 97 -3.80 11.45 -1.31
N ALA A 98 -4.61 10.40 -1.16
CA ALA A 98 -6.04 10.46 -1.38
C ALA A 98 -6.74 11.43 -0.41
N MET A 99 -6.37 11.42 0.88
CA MET A 99 -6.88 12.39 1.85
C MET A 99 -6.43 13.82 1.54
N ARG A 100 -5.20 14.00 1.07
CA ARG A 100 -4.66 15.32 0.70
C ARG A 100 -5.36 15.91 -0.53
N TYR A 101 -5.60 15.10 -1.55
CA TYR A 101 -6.19 15.57 -2.81
C TYR A 101 -7.72 15.65 -2.76
N PHE A 102 -8.38 14.73 -2.03
CA PHE A 102 -9.84 14.57 -2.10
C PHE A 102 -10.55 14.75 -0.75
N GLY A 103 -9.81 15.10 0.30
CA GLY A 103 -10.32 15.25 1.66
C GLY A 103 -10.61 13.93 2.36
N THR A 104 -10.85 14.00 3.66
CA THR A 104 -11.24 12.84 4.49
C THR A 104 -12.71 12.50 4.31
N ARG A 105 -13.05 11.22 4.53
CA ARG A 105 -14.45 10.76 4.53
C ARG A 105 -14.62 9.62 5.53
N LYS A 106 -15.45 9.83 6.55
CA LYS A 106 -15.74 8.80 7.55
C LYS A 106 -16.39 7.57 6.93
N GLY A 107 -15.91 6.39 7.31
CA GLY A 107 -16.32 5.09 6.78
C GLY A 107 -15.75 4.73 5.40
N ASP A 108 -14.98 5.62 4.77
CA ASP A 108 -14.30 5.34 3.49
C ASP A 108 -12.98 4.59 3.76
N PRO A 109 -12.79 3.35 3.29
CA PRO A 109 -11.60 2.57 3.57
C PRO A 109 -10.30 3.19 3.02
N VAL A 110 -10.39 4.13 2.09
CA VAL A 110 -9.24 4.82 1.50
C VAL A 110 -8.92 6.13 2.20
N ARG A 111 -9.94 6.83 2.71
CA ARG A 111 -9.84 8.23 3.17
C ARG A 111 -10.38 8.49 4.58
N ASP A 112 -10.72 7.45 5.32
CA ASP A 112 -10.97 7.53 6.75
C ASP A 112 -9.65 7.36 7.51
N PRO A 113 -9.10 8.41 8.13
CA PRO A 113 -7.81 8.34 8.83
C PRO A 113 -7.83 7.33 9.99
N GLU A 114 -8.98 7.07 10.60
CA GLU A 114 -9.12 6.10 11.69
C GLU A 114 -9.01 4.67 11.17
N LEU A 115 -9.67 4.36 10.05
CA LEU A 115 -9.58 3.05 9.41
C LEU A 115 -8.16 2.79 8.87
N VAL A 116 -7.52 3.80 8.28
CA VAL A 116 -6.15 3.70 7.79
C VAL A 116 -5.16 3.46 8.93
N LEU A 117 -5.30 4.19 10.05
CA LEU A 117 -4.47 3.96 11.24
C LEU A 117 -4.69 2.55 11.82
N ALA A 118 -5.94 2.08 11.87
CA ALA A 118 -6.26 0.74 12.35
C ALA A 118 -5.65 -0.34 11.46
N TRP A 119 -5.72 -0.18 10.13
CA TRP A 119 -5.09 -1.07 9.17
C TRP A 119 -3.55 -1.10 9.29
N PHE A 120 -2.92 0.06 9.48
CA PHE A 120 -1.48 0.12 9.74
C PHE A 120 -1.14 -0.62 11.04
N ALA A 121 -1.88 -0.36 12.11
CA ALA A 121 -1.64 -0.97 13.41
C ALA A 121 -1.85 -2.49 13.39
N SER A 122 -2.78 -3.01 12.59
CA SER A 122 -3.05 -4.45 12.52
C SER A 122 -1.89 -5.26 11.92
N HIS A 123 -0.98 -4.64 11.16
CA HIS A 123 0.24 -5.30 10.69
C HIS A 123 1.22 -5.68 11.82
N PHE A 124 1.02 -5.10 13.00
CA PHE A 124 1.88 -5.27 14.16
C PHE A 124 1.06 -5.63 15.40
N ASP A 125 -0.04 -6.37 15.22
CA ASP A 125 -0.97 -6.79 16.30
C ASP A 125 -1.47 -5.64 17.19
N GLY A 126 -1.55 -4.42 16.64
CA GLY A 126 -1.91 -3.22 17.37
C GLY A 126 -0.86 -2.73 18.38
N SER A 127 0.35 -3.29 18.37
CA SER A 127 1.38 -3.04 19.38
C SER A 127 2.66 -2.45 18.81
N VAL A 128 3.08 -1.32 19.38
CA VAL A 128 4.37 -0.69 19.07
C VAL A 128 5.54 -1.62 19.41
N ASP A 129 5.43 -2.37 20.50
CA ASP A 129 6.48 -3.28 20.97
C ASP A 129 6.74 -4.40 19.94
N VAL A 130 5.70 -4.87 19.26
CA VAL A 130 5.81 -5.87 18.18
C VAL A 130 6.60 -5.29 17.01
N LEU A 131 6.29 -4.05 16.61
CA LEU A 131 7.05 -3.38 15.56
C LEU A 131 8.52 -3.17 15.97
N GLU A 132 8.79 -2.72 17.19
CA GLU A 132 10.17 -2.52 17.67
C GLU A 132 10.97 -3.83 17.69
N GLU A 133 10.33 -4.97 18.02
CA GLU A 133 10.95 -6.29 17.92
C GLU A 133 11.27 -6.68 16.48
N GLU A 134 10.33 -6.50 15.55
CA GLU A 134 10.57 -6.75 14.12
C GLU A 134 11.70 -5.87 13.57
N LEU A 135 11.74 -4.59 13.94
CA LEU A 135 12.82 -3.67 13.58
C LEU A 135 14.18 -4.14 14.11
N ARG A 136 14.23 -4.62 15.36
CA ARG A 136 15.46 -5.16 15.95
C ARG A 136 15.92 -6.43 15.24
N ARG A 137 15.00 -7.34 14.92
CA ARG A 137 15.28 -8.56 14.14
C ARG A 137 15.81 -8.24 12.74
N ALA A 138 15.16 -7.30 12.04
CA ALA A 138 15.60 -6.84 10.72
C ALA A 138 16.98 -6.14 10.78
N ALA A 139 17.26 -5.39 11.83
CA ALA A 139 18.56 -4.75 12.02
C ALA A 139 19.68 -5.76 12.33
N ALA A 140 19.42 -6.74 13.20
CA ALA A 140 20.38 -7.78 13.56
C ALA A 140 20.77 -8.66 12.37
N SER A 141 19.82 -8.91 11.47
CA SER A 141 20.05 -9.68 10.24
C SER A 141 20.91 -8.96 9.20
N ARG A 142 21.17 -7.65 9.36
CA ARG A 142 22.13 -6.92 8.50
C ARG A 142 23.57 -7.45 8.61
N GLY A 143 23.89 -8.16 9.71
CA GLY A 143 25.20 -8.74 9.97
C GLY A 143 25.32 -10.25 9.66
N CYS A 144 24.24 -10.92 9.24
CA CYS A 144 24.22 -12.38 9.04
C CYS A 144 23.90 -12.75 7.57
N PRO A 145 24.74 -13.54 6.88
CA PRO A 145 24.35 -14.17 5.61
C PRO A 145 23.16 -15.11 5.84
N PRO A 146 22.22 -15.28 4.88
CA PRO A 146 22.36 -15.06 3.43
C PRO A 146 21.90 -13.68 2.90
N ARG A 147 22.38 -13.32 1.69
CA ARG A 147 22.15 -12.02 1.01
C ARG A 147 20.67 -11.64 0.83
N GLU A 148 19.81 -12.63 0.66
CA GLU A 148 18.36 -12.42 0.50
C GLU A 148 17.71 -11.86 1.77
N GLY A 149 18.19 -12.26 2.95
CA GLY A 149 17.75 -11.71 4.22
C GLY A 149 18.16 -10.25 4.42
N LEU A 150 19.36 -9.87 3.93
CA LEU A 150 19.81 -8.48 4.00
C LEU A 150 18.98 -7.55 3.11
N GLU A 151 18.73 -7.95 1.85
CA GLU A 151 17.93 -7.14 0.93
C GLU A 151 16.51 -6.94 1.46
N TRP A 152 15.89 -8.02 1.94
CA TRP A 152 14.57 -7.95 2.55
C TRP A 152 14.57 -7.04 3.78
N SER A 153 15.53 -7.20 4.71
CA SER A 153 15.62 -6.37 5.91
C SER A 153 15.80 -4.89 5.59
N MET A 154 16.60 -4.53 4.58
CA MET A 154 16.73 -3.14 4.15
C MET A 154 15.42 -2.59 3.58
N LYS A 155 14.73 -3.37 2.75
CA LYS A 155 13.42 -3.00 2.18
C LYS A 155 12.37 -2.84 3.28
N PHE A 156 12.33 -3.76 4.24
CA PHE A 156 11.43 -3.70 5.40
C PHE A 156 11.66 -2.42 6.21
N LEU A 157 12.91 -2.13 6.59
CA LEU A 157 13.24 -0.94 7.38
C LEU A 157 12.89 0.35 6.63
N SER A 158 13.17 0.41 5.32
CA SER A 158 12.78 1.56 4.48
C SER A 158 11.27 1.71 4.36
N SER A 159 10.54 0.59 4.16
CA SER A 159 9.08 0.55 4.07
C SER A 159 8.45 1.05 5.37
N VAL A 160 8.85 0.50 6.53
CA VAL A 160 8.34 0.94 7.83
C VAL A 160 8.65 2.41 8.08
N LYS A 161 9.88 2.88 7.82
CA LYS A 161 10.25 4.29 8.01
C LYS A 161 9.32 5.22 7.21
N THR A 162 9.02 4.85 5.96
CA THR A 162 8.15 5.64 5.10
C THR A 162 6.70 5.58 5.58
N ALA A 163 6.22 4.41 5.97
CA ALA A 163 4.88 4.23 6.52
C ALA A 163 4.67 5.03 7.82
N LEU A 164 5.65 5.04 8.73
CA LEU A 164 5.61 5.83 9.97
C LEU A 164 5.58 7.34 9.72
N LYS A 165 6.24 7.81 8.65
CA LYS A 165 6.13 9.21 8.22
C LYS A 165 4.69 9.52 7.80
N SER A 166 4.08 8.66 7.00
CA SER A 166 2.68 8.79 6.58
C SER A 166 1.71 8.72 7.77
N VAL A 167 1.96 7.88 8.79
CA VAL A 167 1.19 7.89 10.05
C VAL A 167 1.25 9.26 10.73
N GLY A 168 2.42 9.93 10.70
CA GLY A 168 2.58 11.29 11.21
C GLY A 168 1.67 12.30 10.51
N GLU A 169 1.48 12.15 9.20
CA GLU A 169 0.57 13.00 8.41
C GLU A 169 -0.91 12.76 8.74
N LEU A 170 -1.25 11.60 9.33
CA LEU A 170 -2.62 11.32 9.80
C LEU A 170 -2.96 12.00 11.13
N VAL A 171 -1.97 12.38 11.94
CA VAL A 171 -2.19 12.84 13.32
C VAL A 171 -3.19 13.99 13.40
N ASP A 172 -3.09 14.94 12.49
CA ASP A 172 -3.95 16.13 12.48
C ASP A 172 -5.33 15.86 11.84
N LEU A 173 -5.51 14.71 11.18
CA LEU A 173 -6.75 14.29 10.54
C LEU A 173 -7.63 13.43 11.46
N LEU A 174 -7.09 12.91 12.56
CA LEU A 174 -7.81 12.04 13.50
C LEU A 174 -8.77 12.84 14.40
N GLU A 175 -9.99 12.33 14.60
CA GLU A 175 -11.03 13.04 15.36
C GLU A 175 -10.73 13.01 16.88
N THR A 176 -10.30 11.88 17.42
CA THR A 176 -10.19 11.67 18.87
C THR A 176 -8.77 11.84 19.41
N GLU A 177 -8.63 12.41 20.61
CA GLU A 177 -7.31 12.52 21.29
C GLU A 177 -6.69 11.14 21.59
N SER A 178 -7.51 10.11 21.78
CA SER A 178 -7.02 8.74 21.94
C SER A 178 -6.28 8.26 20.70
N GLN A 179 -6.87 8.44 19.52
CA GLN A 179 -6.24 8.06 18.25
C GLN A 179 -5.03 8.93 17.93
N LYS A 180 -5.10 10.25 18.17
CA LYS A 180 -3.93 11.12 18.02
C LYS A 180 -2.77 10.69 18.91
N SER A 181 -3.05 10.33 20.16
CA SER A 181 -2.05 9.80 21.09
C SER A 181 -1.45 8.49 20.58
N LEU A 182 -2.28 7.58 20.05
CA LEU A 182 -1.82 6.33 19.44
C LEU A 182 -0.93 6.58 18.22
N ALA A 183 -1.36 7.39 17.25
CA ALA A 183 -0.55 7.76 16.09
C ALA A 183 0.79 8.40 16.50
N LYS A 184 0.76 9.31 17.48
CA LYS A 184 1.99 9.92 18.04
C LYS A 184 2.92 8.90 18.71
N LYS A 185 2.41 7.80 19.28
CA LYS A 185 3.25 6.70 19.79
C LYS A 185 3.97 5.99 18.64
N TRP A 186 3.24 5.65 17.57
CA TRP A 186 3.85 5.07 16.37
C TRP A 186 4.94 5.98 15.78
N CYS A 187 4.69 7.28 15.67
CA CYS A 187 5.68 8.23 15.14
C CYS A 187 6.95 8.38 15.99
N LYS A 188 6.96 7.91 17.24
CA LYS A 188 8.16 7.94 18.10
C LYS A 188 9.08 6.73 17.89
N VAL A 189 8.62 5.71 17.16
CA VAL A 189 9.42 4.53 16.87
C VAL A 189 10.65 4.90 16.05
N VAL A 190 11.82 4.49 16.54
CA VAL A 190 13.09 4.74 15.87
C VAL A 190 13.43 3.57 14.97
N VAL A 191 13.47 3.81 13.66
CA VAL A 191 13.92 2.82 12.68
C VAL A 191 15.44 2.85 12.59
N PRO A 192 16.14 1.73 12.85
CA PRO A 192 17.59 1.66 12.70
C PRO A 192 17.97 1.77 11.22
N ILE A 193 18.72 2.81 10.86
CA ILE A 193 19.24 3.06 9.51
C ILE A 193 20.70 2.65 9.44
#